data_AF-A0AAU9KU73-F1
#
_entry.id   AF-A0AAU9KU73-F1
#
_cell.length_a   1.000
_cell.length_b   1.000
_cell.length_c   1.000
_cell.angle_alpha   90.00
_cell.angle_beta   90.00
_cell.angle_gamma   90.00
#
_symmetry.space_group_name_H-M   'P 1'
#
loop_
_entity.id
_entity.type
_entity.pdbx_description
1 polymer ?
#
loop_
_entity_poly.entity_id
_entity_poly.type
_entity_poly.pdbx_seq_one_letter_code
_entity_poly.pdbx_strand_id
1 'polypeptide(L)'
;MANHKAENPAAHIVKTDSGSYQLVALRKVLKSESVTISYGDMSNSQLLCRYGFVLPTLMPSDSIHITSSELTDAFEACSWIRDEGDELIKEYDFLPLVKARKKRPSVENWPT
;
A
#
# COMPACT_ATOMS: atom_id res chain seq x y z
N MET A 1 0.29 -24.87 10.77
CA MET A 1 -0.36 -23.71 10.12
C MET A 1 0.61 -23.10 9.12
N ALA A 2 0.11 -22.48 8.04
CA ALA A 2 0.93 -21.92 6.96
C ALA A 2 0.94 -20.39 6.99
N ASN A 3 2.14 -19.79 6.93
CA ASN A 3 2.32 -18.35 6.93
C ASN A 3 2.09 -17.75 5.53
N HIS A 4 1.87 -16.44 5.49
CA HIS A 4 1.72 -15.69 4.26
C HIS A 4 3.04 -15.56 3.50
N LYS A 5 2.97 -15.71 2.17
CA LYS A 5 4.00 -15.25 1.25
C LYS A 5 3.33 -14.78 -0.05
N ALA A 6 3.52 -13.50 -0.40
CA ALA A 6 2.95 -12.92 -1.61
C ALA A 6 3.59 -13.51 -2.87
N GLU A 7 4.93 -13.54 -2.90
CA GLU A 7 5.69 -14.04 -4.04
C GLU A 7 6.11 -15.50 -3.86
N ASN A 8 5.80 -16.32 -4.86
CA ASN A 8 6.18 -17.74 -4.92
C ASN A 8 5.80 -18.55 -3.65
N PRO A 9 4.51 -18.55 -3.24
CA PRO A 9 4.03 -19.37 -2.14
C PRO A 9 4.26 -20.87 -2.41
N ALA A 10 4.45 -21.65 -1.36
CA ALA A 10 4.67 -23.10 -1.49
C ALA A 10 3.40 -23.85 -1.92
N ALA A 11 2.23 -23.38 -1.49
CA ALA A 11 0.96 -24.04 -1.70
C ALA A 11 -0.19 -23.04 -1.82
N HIS A 12 -1.36 -23.54 -2.21
CA HIS A 12 -2.63 -22.82 -2.17
C HIS A 12 -3.74 -23.71 -1.65
N ILE A 13 -4.83 -23.10 -1.18
CA ILE A 13 -5.99 -23.81 -0.65
C ILE A 13 -7.03 -23.95 -1.78
N VAL A 14 -7.51 -25.17 -1.99
CA VAL A 14 -8.56 -25.50 -2.96
C VAL A 14 -9.76 -26.07 -2.20
N LYS A 15 -10.96 -25.61 -2.57
CA LYS A 15 -12.21 -26.21 -2.10
C LYS A 15 -12.57 -27.37 -3.03
N THR A 16 -12.82 -28.55 -2.48
CA THR A 16 -13.21 -29.74 -3.25
C THR A 16 -14.71 -29.78 -3.49
N ASP A 17 -15.14 -30.55 -4.48
CA ASP A 17 -16.57 -30.76 -4.79
C ASP A 17 -17.32 -31.40 -3.61
N SER A 18 -16.62 -32.20 -2.81
CA SER A 18 -17.13 -32.78 -1.55
C SER A 18 -17.28 -31.77 -0.41
N GLY A 19 -16.95 -30.50 -0.62
CA GLY A 19 -17.06 -29.43 0.37
C GLY A 19 -15.88 -29.34 1.36
N SER A 20 -14.86 -30.18 1.20
CA SER A 20 -13.64 -30.12 2.00
C SER A 20 -12.63 -29.10 1.46
N TYR A 21 -11.57 -28.82 2.21
CA TYR A 21 -10.46 -27.99 1.76
C TYR A 21 -9.18 -28.82 1.69
N GLN A 22 -8.43 -28.62 0.60
CA GLN A 22 -7.14 -29.27 0.38
C GLN A 22 -6.06 -28.21 0.19
N LEU A 23 -4.88 -28.49 0.75
CA LEU A 23 -3.69 -27.68 0.55
C LEU A 23 -2.86 -28.32 -0.57
N VAL A 24 -2.79 -27.67 -1.72
CA VAL A 24 -2.14 -28.19 -2.93
C VAL A 24 -0.82 -27.46 -3.15
N ALA A 25 0.27 -28.22 -3.25
CA ALA A 25 1.60 -27.66 -3.52
C ALA A 25 1.65 -27.02 -4.91
N LEU A 26 2.16 -25.78 -4.97
CA LEU A 26 2.41 -25.06 -6.23
C LEU A 26 3.81 -25.34 -6.78
N ARG A 27 4.72 -25.76 -5.90
CA ARG A 27 6.10 -26.08 -6.23
C ARG A 27 6.64 -27.15 -5.29
N LYS A 28 7.79 -27.71 -5.66
CA LYS A 28 8.55 -28.59 -4.76
C LYS A 28 8.95 -27.81 -3.49
N VAL A 29 8.69 -28.40 -2.34
CA VAL A 29 9.09 -27.88 -1.02
C VAL A 29 10.23 -28.77 -0.50
N LEU A 30 11.33 -28.15 -0.11
CA LEU A 30 12.49 -28.91 0.41
C LEU A 30 12.27 -29.33 1.87
N LYS A 31 12.99 -30.36 2.31
CA LYS A 31 12.99 -30.76 3.72
C LYS A 31 13.42 -29.56 4.57
N SER A 32 12.68 -29.30 5.65
CA SER A 32 12.87 -28.16 6.56
C SER A 32 12.52 -26.78 6.00
N GLU A 33 12.02 -26.69 4.77
CA GLU A 33 11.46 -25.45 4.24
C GLU A 33 10.07 -25.19 4.83
N SER A 34 9.75 -23.93 5.13
CA SER A 34 8.42 -23.54 5.60
C SER A 34 7.39 -23.61 4.47
N VAL A 35 6.25 -24.24 4.76
CA VAL A 35 5.09 -24.25 3.86
C VAL A 35 4.36 -22.91 4.01
N THR A 36 4.39 -22.13 2.93
CA THR A 36 3.75 -20.81 2.84
C THR A 36 2.59 -20.82 1.85
N ILE A 37 1.60 -19.96 2.08
CA ILE A 37 0.47 -19.74 1.17
C ILE A 37 0.30 -18.24 0.91
N SER A 38 -0.37 -17.87 -0.18
CA SER A 38 -0.86 -16.49 -0.32
C SER A 38 -2.19 -16.35 0.42
N TYR A 39 -2.37 -15.23 1.13
CA TYR A 39 -3.67 -14.89 1.75
C TYR A 39 -4.54 -14.05 0.80
N GLY A 40 -4.02 -13.73 -0.39
CA GLY A 40 -4.59 -12.79 -1.34
C GLY A 40 -3.62 -11.64 -1.64
N ASP A 41 -4.03 -10.81 -2.58
CA ASP A 41 -3.32 -9.58 -2.93
C ASP A 41 -3.68 -8.49 -1.92
N MET A 42 -2.80 -8.25 -0.96
CA MET A 42 -3.08 -7.35 0.18
C MET A 42 -1.95 -6.37 0.40
N SER A 43 -2.32 -5.14 0.78
CA SER A 43 -1.38 -4.13 1.25
C SER A 43 -0.93 -4.41 2.69
N ASN A 44 0.16 -3.79 3.13
CA ASN A 44 0.63 -3.93 4.51
C ASN A 44 -0.39 -3.39 5.53
N SER A 45 -1.15 -2.35 5.16
CA SER A 45 -2.23 -1.85 6.02
C SER A 45 -3.35 -2.88 6.19
N GLN A 46 -3.70 -3.62 5.14
CA GLN A 46 -4.68 -4.70 5.23
C GLN A 46 -4.15 -5.91 6.03
N LEU A 47 -2.88 -6.30 5.82
CA LEU A 47 -2.23 -7.38 6.56
C LEU A 47 -2.17 -7.07 8.06
N LEU A 48 -1.80 -5.84 8.42
CA LEU A 48 -1.74 -5.40 9.82
C LEU A 48 -3.12 -5.45 10.47
N CYS A 49 -4.13 -4.88 9.81
CA CYS A 49 -5.48 -4.82 10.36
C CYS A 49 -6.16 -6.20 10.48
N ARG A 50 -5.90 -7.14 9.56
CA ARG A 50 -6.57 -8.45 9.54
C ARG A 50 -5.80 -9.56 10.25
N TYR A 51 -4.47 -9.49 10.23
CA TYR A 51 -3.60 -10.59 10.66
C TYR A 51 -2.50 -10.16 11.65
N GLY A 52 -2.37 -8.87 11.96
CA GLY A 52 -1.47 -8.38 13.00
C GLY A 52 0.02 -8.40 12.62
N PHE A 53 0.36 -8.43 11.33
CA PHE A 53 1.74 -8.35 10.86
C PHE A 53 1.87 -7.51 9.59
N VAL A 54 3.10 -7.09 9.29
CA VAL A 54 3.49 -6.44 8.03
C VAL A 54 4.64 -7.20 7.39
N LEU A 55 4.76 -7.10 6.07
CA LEU A 55 5.91 -7.61 5.33
C LEU A 55 6.99 -6.51 5.24
N PRO A 56 8.26 -6.82 5.56
CA PRO A 56 9.35 -5.84 5.50
C PRO A 56 9.83 -5.55 4.08
N THR A 57 9.38 -6.33 3.09
CA THR A 57 9.75 -6.21 1.68
C THR A 57 8.81 -5.28 0.94
N LEU A 58 9.34 -4.56 -0.06
CA LEU A 58 8.52 -3.78 -0.98
C LEU A 58 7.59 -4.74 -1.74
N MET A 59 6.27 -4.61 -1.54
CA MET A 59 5.28 -5.43 -2.22
C MET A 59 4.53 -4.60 -3.26
N PRO A 60 4.36 -5.10 -4.50
CA PRO A 60 3.58 -4.40 -5.53
C PRO A 60 2.13 -4.11 -5.12
N SER A 61 1.60 -4.93 -4.21
CA SER A 61 0.26 -4.81 -3.65
C SER A 61 0.13 -3.76 -2.54
N ASP A 62 1.27 -3.26 -2.04
CA ASP A 62 1.26 -2.27 -0.99
C ASP A 62 0.81 -0.91 -1.53
N SER A 63 -0.08 -0.26 -0.79
CA SER A 63 -0.78 0.91 -1.29
C SER A 63 -1.26 1.81 -0.16
N ILE A 64 -1.40 3.09 -0.49
CA ILE A 64 -2.07 4.09 0.33
C ILE A 64 -3.38 4.47 -0.34
N HIS A 65 -4.42 4.71 0.46
CA HIS A 65 -5.70 5.18 -0.04
C HIS A 65 -5.81 6.69 0.17
N ILE A 66 -5.92 7.44 -0.93
CA ILE A 66 -6.10 8.89 -0.91
C ILE A 66 -7.60 9.18 -1.06
N THR A 67 -8.16 9.88 -0.08
CA THR A 67 -9.59 10.26 -0.08
C THR A 67 -9.84 11.70 -0.54
N SER A 68 -8.79 12.53 -0.60
CA SER A 68 -8.90 13.90 -1.08
C SER A 68 -8.90 13.94 -2.60
N SER A 69 -10.00 14.42 -3.19
CA SER A 69 -10.09 14.63 -4.64
C SER A 69 -9.02 15.61 -5.14
N GLU A 70 -8.75 16.68 -4.38
CA GLU A 70 -7.72 17.67 -4.74
C GLU A 70 -6.33 17.02 -4.90
N LEU A 71 -6.01 16.06 -4.02
CA LEU A 71 -4.75 15.31 -4.11
C LEU A 71 -4.78 14.33 -5.27
N THR A 72 -5.88 13.59 -5.45
CA THR A 72 -6.03 12.66 -6.57
C THR A 72 -5.86 13.36 -7.92
N ASP A 73 -6.54 14.49 -8.13
CA ASP A 73 -6.46 15.30 -9.35
C ASP A 73 -5.02 15.79 -9.61
N ALA A 74 -4.32 16.24 -8.56
CA ALA A 74 -2.94 16.68 -8.67
C ALA A 74 -1.98 15.54 -9.06
N PHE A 75 -2.16 14.33 -8.51
CA PHE A 75 -1.35 13.16 -8.87
C PHE A 75 -1.59 12.72 -10.31
N GLU A 76 -2.85 12.70 -10.76
CA GLU A 76 -3.19 12.36 -12.13
C GLU A 76 -2.59 13.36 -13.13
N ALA A 77 -2.68 14.67 -12.82
CA ALA A 77 -2.08 15.72 -13.66
C ALA A 77 -0.55 15.62 -13.78
N CYS A 78 0.15 15.16 -12.73
CA CYS A 78 1.60 14.97 -12.75
C CYS A 78 2.06 13.73 -13.54
N SER A 79 1.18 12.72 -13.68
CA SER A 79 1.54 11.46 -14.35
C SER A 79 1.83 11.63 -15.85
N TRP A 80 1.32 12.71 -16.46
CA TRP A 80 1.48 13.02 -17.88
C TRP A 80 2.75 13.80 -18.21
N ILE A 81 3.51 14.26 -17.19
CA ILE A 81 4.73 15.05 -17.37
C ILE A 81 5.95 14.14 -17.67
N ARG A 82 5.80 12.82 -17.60
CA ARG A 82 6.91 11.86 -17.69
C ARG A 82 7.38 11.48 -19.11
N ASP A 83 6.70 11.93 -20.17
CA ASP A 83 7.02 11.49 -21.56
C ASP A 83 7.81 12.51 -22.41
N GLU A 84 8.24 13.65 -21.85
CA GLU A 84 9.04 14.64 -22.57
C GLU A 84 10.38 14.89 -21.85
N GLY A 85 11.38 14.08 -22.18
CA GLY A 85 12.80 14.45 -22.08
C GLY A 85 13.49 14.19 -20.75
N ASP A 86 14.59 13.44 -20.82
CA ASP A 86 15.62 13.34 -19.78
C ASP A 86 16.13 14.74 -19.38
N GLU A 87 15.59 15.34 -18.32
CA GLU A 87 16.31 16.32 -17.51
C GLU A 87 16.25 15.95 -16.03
N LEU A 88 17.46 15.80 -15.46
CA LEU A 88 17.74 15.52 -14.06
C LEU A 88 16.70 16.11 -13.11
N ILE A 89 15.98 15.23 -12.42
CA ILE A 89 15.26 15.59 -11.20
C ILE A 89 16.33 16.04 -10.19
N LYS A 90 16.57 17.34 -10.12
CA LYS A 90 17.22 17.94 -8.95
C LYS A 90 16.29 17.66 -7.77
N GLU A 91 16.89 17.11 -6.73
CA GLU A 91 16.35 16.94 -5.39
C GLU A 91 15.62 18.23 -4.98
N TYR A 92 14.30 18.26 -5.20
CA TYR A 92 13.44 19.32 -4.70
C TYR A 92 12.84 18.83 -3.40
N ASP A 93 13.18 19.54 -2.33
CA ASP A 93 12.66 19.38 -0.98
C ASP A 93 11.14 19.15 -1.00
N PHE A 94 10.73 17.90 -0.80
CA PHE A 94 9.38 17.59 -0.39
C PHE A 94 9.21 18.11 1.04
N LEU A 95 8.53 19.25 1.20
CA LEU A 95 7.50 19.59 2.22
C LEU A 95 7.38 21.13 2.42
N PRO A 96 6.21 21.70 2.80
CA PRO A 96 4.83 21.28 2.54
C PRO A 96 4.02 22.40 1.82
N LEU A 97 3.19 22.03 0.85
CA LEU A 97 2.22 22.94 0.24
C LEU A 97 0.97 23.08 1.14
N VAL A 98 1.14 23.66 2.33
CA VAL A 98 0.02 24.14 3.15
C VAL A 98 0.14 25.66 3.25
N LYS A 99 -0.37 26.37 2.24
CA LYS A 99 -0.71 27.78 2.40
C LYS A 99 -1.95 27.86 3.28
N ALA A 100 -1.74 27.78 4.60
CA ALA A 100 -2.74 28.16 5.58
C ALA A 100 -3.14 29.62 5.30
N ARG A 101 -4.37 29.82 4.82
CA ARG A 101 -4.95 31.14 4.58
C ARG A 101 -5.21 31.79 5.94
N LYS A 102 -4.21 32.50 6.47
CA LYS A 102 -4.28 33.25 7.72
C LYS A 102 -5.22 34.46 7.54
N LYS A 103 -6.53 34.27 7.71
CA LYS A 103 -7.44 35.41 7.97
C LYS A 103 -7.14 35.91 9.37
N ARG A 104 -6.48 37.07 9.48
CA ARG A 104 -6.36 37.80 10.75
C ARG A 104 -7.77 38.24 11.18
N PRO A 105 -8.20 38.01 12.43
CA PRO A 105 -9.33 38.75 12.97
C PRO A 105 -8.91 40.22 13.13
N SER A 106 -9.74 41.13 12.64
CA SER A 106 -9.67 42.57 12.94
C SER A 106 -9.92 42.77 14.44
N VAL A 107 -8.97 43.40 15.13
CA VAL A 107 -9.10 43.79 16.53
C VAL A 107 -9.79 45.14 16.56
N GLU A 108 -11.08 45.18 16.90
CA GLU A 108 -11.77 46.40 17.31
C GLU A 108 -12.51 46.17 18.64
N ASN A 109 -12.07 46.93 19.64
CA ASN A 109 -12.80 47.49 20.78
C ASN A 109 -13.31 46.55 21.89
N TRP A 110 -12.64 46.63 23.04
CA TRP A 110 -13.27 46.48 24.36
C TRP A 110 -13.15 47.81 25.11
N PRO A 111 -14.22 48.30 25.77
CA PRO A 111 -14.22 49.60 26.44
C PRO A 111 -13.42 49.55 27.75
N THR A 112 -12.83 50.70 28.08
CA THR A 112 -12.12 51.04 29.33
C THR A 112 -12.92 50.79 30.60
#